data_AF-A0A7C5JLK2-F1
#
_entry.id   AF-A0A7C5JLK2-F1
#
_cell.length_a   1.000
_cell.length_b   1.000
_cell.length_c   1.000
_cell.angle_alpha   90.00
_cell.angle_beta   90.00
_cell.angle_gamma   90.00
#
_symmetry.space_group_name_H-M   'P 1'
#
loop_
_entity.id
_entity.type
_entity.pdbx_description
1 polymer ?
#
loop_
_entity_poly.entity_id
_entity_poly.type
_entity_poly.pdbx_seq_one_letter_code
_entity_poly.pdbx_strand_id
1 'polypeptide(L)'
;MNNLIEAKENESPILLLFNKDSLYQIVAAGGIGKAYGFEFFITKKSGRLNGWLAYTLAWNKRQFQDLNFGKEYPFVYDRRHDFSISAKYSFSSKFSISGVWVYHTGDALTLPIASYYDKEGKYRFIYGEKNSYRMPPYHRLDIGFNWSWVSKKIAKKSQLQLNIYNLYNRRNAFLLSPFEKTIFDDKGLPINKEYKIVQKSFLPILPSVSFTREI
;
A
#
# COMPACT_ATOMS: atom_id res chain seq x y z
N MET A 1 -12.62 -8.71 -18.43
CA MET A 1 -13.73 -8.80 -17.46
C MET A 1 -14.77 -7.75 -17.83
N ASN A 2 -16.05 -8.10 -17.76
CA ASN A 2 -17.16 -7.19 -18.09
C ASN A 2 -18.04 -6.97 -16.85
N ASN A 3 -18.87 -5.92 -16.87
CA ASN A 3 -19.82 -5.56 -15.81
C ASN A 3 -19.16 -5.24 -14.47
N LEU A 4 -18.01 -4.57 -14.50
CA LEU A 4 -17.37 -4.07 -13.30
C LEU A 4 -18.17 -2.92 -12.65
N ILE A 5 -17.91 -2.73 -11.36
CA ILE A 5 -18.38 -1.58 -10.58
C ILE A 5 -17.17 -0.78 -10.04
N GLU A 6 -17.31 0.55 -10.00
CA GLU A 6 -16.30 1.49 -9.53
C GLU A 6 -16.98 2.67 -8.83
N ALA A 7 -16.34 3.28 -7.84
CA ALA A 7 -16.83 4.54 -7.30
C ALA A 7 -16.80 5.66 -8.35
N LYS A 8 -17.88 6.46 -8.43
CA LYS A 8 -18.07 7.54 -9.42
C LYS A 8 -17.15 8.72 -9.20
N GLU A 9 -16.73 8.99 -7.96
CA GLU A 9 -16.05 10.24 -7.62
C GLU A 9 -14.62 10.06 -7.06
N ASN A 10 -13.88 11.18 -7.07
CA ASN A 10 -12.52 11.35 -6.55
C ASN A 10 -12.42 11.27 -5.02
N GLU A 11 -13.40 10.64 -4.38
CA GLU A 11 -13.36 10.30 -2.97
C GLU A 11 -12.57 9.01 -2.80
N SER A 12 -11.68 8.97 -1.80
CA SER A 12 -10.99 7.72 -1.48
C SER A 12 -12.02 6.64 -1.16
N PRO A 13 -11.79 5.36 -1.54
CA PRO A 13 -12.71 4.26 -1.20
C PRO A 13 -13.04 4.17 0.31
N ILE A 14 -12.14 4.67 1.15
CA ILE A 14 -12.31 4.77 2.60
C ILE A 14 -13.37 5.82 3.00
N LEU A 15 -13.52 6.93 2.26
CA LEU A 15 -14.55 7.93 2.53
C LEU A 15 -15.97 7.43 2.22
N LEU A 16 -16.11 6.51 1.26
CA LEU A 16 -17.38 5.87 0.93
C LEU A 16 -17.94 5.02 2.08
N LEU A 17 -17.10 4.56 3.01
CA LEU A 17 -17.54 3.84 4.21
C LEU A 17 -18.31 4.74 5.20
N PHE A 18 -18.17 6.06 5.08
CA PHE A 18 -18.77 7.03 5.98
C PHE A 18 -19.89 7.86 5.33
N ASN A 19 -20.16 7.67 4.04
CA ASN A 19 -21.18 8.43 3.33
C ASN A 19 -22.52 7.67 3.29
N LYS A 20 -23.63 8.38 3.58
CA LYS A 20 -24.99 7.83 3.74
C LYS A 20 -25.82 7.81 2.44
N ASP A 21 -25.23 8.27 1.34
CA ASP A 21 -25.91 8.35 0.05
C ASP A 21 -26.21 6.98 -0.56
N SER A 22 -27.27 6.90 -1.36
CA SER A 22 -27.68 5.64 -2.00
C SER A 22 -26.55 5.09 -2.89
N LEU A 23 -26.26 3.79 -2.78
CA LEU A 23 -25.15 3.12 -3.47
C LEU A 23 -25.10 3.40 -4.99
N TYR A 24 -26.26 3.61 -5.61
CA TYR A 24 -26.42 3.93 -7.04
C TYR A 24 -25.87 5.31 -7.44
N GLN A 25 -25.89 6.29 -6.52
CA GLN A 25 -25.38 7.63 -6.77
C GLN A 25 -23.85 7.65 -6.74
N ILE A 26 -23.22 6.79 -5.94
CA ILE A 26 -21.77 6.77 -5.71
C ILE A 26 -21.03 5.70 -6.53
N VAL A 27 -21.73 4.81 -7.24
CA VAL A 27 -21.13 3.72 -8.03
C VAL A 27 -21.46 3.84 -9.53
N ALA A 28 -20.44 3.69 -10.37
CA ALA A 28 -20.53 3.48 -11.81
C ALA A 28 -20.55 1.97 -12.06
N ALA A 29 -21.43 1.53 -12.95
CA ALA A 29 -21.60 0.13 -13.32
C ALA A 29 -21.33 -0.07 -14.82
N GLY A 30 -21.27 -1.33 -15.26
CA GLY A 30 -21.08 -1.65 -16.67
C GLY A 30 -19.64 -1.46 -17.17
N GLY A 31 -18.66 -1.42 -16.27
CA GLY A 31 -17.26 -1.23 -16.64
C GLY A 31 -16.61 -2.45 -17.29
N ILE A 32 -15.57 -2.21 -18.07
CA ILE A 32 -14.70 -3.23 -18.68
C ILE A 32 -13.34 -3.17 -17.98
N GLY A 33 -12.83 -4.34 -17.61
CA GLY A 33 -11.49 -4.51 -17.02
C GLY A 33 -10.59 -5.34 -17.91
N LYS A 34 -9.35 -4.87 -18.11
CA LYS A 34 -8.28 -5.59 -18.81
C LYS A 34 -7.12 -5.79 -17.84
N ALA A 35 -6.77 -7.04 -17.58
CA ALA A 35 -5.61 -7.40 -16.78
C ALA A 35 -4.73 -8.36 -17.58
N TYR A 36 -3.44 -8.05 -17.69
CA TYR A 36 -2.46 -8.88 -18.37
C TYR A 36 -1.08 -8.66 -17.76
N GLY A 37 -0.21 -9.66 -17.87
CA GLY A 37 1.10 -9.60 -17.25
C GLY A 37 1.83 -10.93 -17.27
N PHE A 38 2.94 -10.93 -16.55
CA PHE A 38 3.78 -12.08 -16.28
C PHE A 38 3.94 -12.23 -14.77
N GLU A 39 3.84 -13.46 -14.28
CA GLU A 39 4.09 -13.78 -12.89
C GLU A 39 4.99 -15.01 -12.80
N PHE A 40 5.86 -15.03 -11.81
CA PHE A 40 6.59 -16.23 -11.46
C PHE A 40 6.77 -16.36 -9.95
N PHE A 41 6.88 -17.61 -9.54
CA PHE A 41 7.02 -17.99 -8.14
C PHE A 41 8.02 -19.13 -8.03
N ILE A 42 9.06 -18.94 -7.22
CA ILE A 42 10.11 -19.93 -6.97
C ILE A 42 10.12 -20.23 -5.48
N THR A 43 10.23 -21.51 -5.12
CA THR A 43 10.34 -21.95 -3.72
C THR A 43 11.47 -22.94 -3.55
N LYS A 44 12.28 -22.71 -2.52
CA LYS A 44 13.27 -23.67 -2.01
C LYS A 44 12.80 -24.22 -0.67
N LYS A 45 12.48 -25.51 -0.62
CA LYS A 45 11.90 -26.16 0.57
C LYS A 45 12.93 -26.82 1.50
N SER A 46 14.17 -27.03 1.05
CA SER A 46 15.15 -27.86 1.76
C SER A 46 16.54 -27.19 1.86
N GLY A 47 17.27 -27.61 2.89
CA GLY A 47 18.62 -27.13 3.22
C GLY A 47 18.60 -26.05 4.31
N ARG A 48 19.81 -25.55 4.63
CA ARG A 48 19.99 -24.48 5.63
C ARG A 48 19.32 -23.18 5.22
N LEU A 49 19.36 -22.86 3.92
CA LEU A 49 18.60 -21.77 3.31
C LEU A 49 17.32 -22.33 2.67
N ASN A 50 16.16 -21.84 3.09
CA ASN A 50 14.87 -22.12 2.47
C ASN A 50 14.05 -20.83 2.37
N GLY A 51 13.01 -20.83 1.56
CA GLY A 51 12.26 -19.61 1.27
C GLY A 51 11.57 -19.62 -0.08
N TRP A 52 11.02 -18.47 -0.45
CA TRP A 52 10.35 -18.26 -1.72
C TRP A 52 10.61 -16.84 -2.25
N LEU A 53 10.46 -16.70 -3.56
CA LEU A 53 10.53 -15.44 -4.28
C LEU A 53 9.34 -15.40 -5.25
N ALA A 54 8.59 -14.31 -5.21
CA ALA A 54 7.47 -14.01 -6.07
C ALA A 54 7.73 -12.69 -6.80
N TYR A 55 7.42 -12.65 -8.10
CA TYR A 55 7.42 -11.42 -8.86
C TYR A 55 6.27 -11.41 -9.86
N THR A 56 5.58 -10.27 -9.92
CA THR A 56 4.52 -10.00 -10.88
C THR A 56 4.82 -8.69 -11.61
N LEU A 57 4.81 -8.77 -12.94
CA LEU A 57 4.77 -7.63 -13.85
C LEU A 57 3.38 -7.57 -14.48
N ALA A 58 2.53 -6.64 -14.06
CA ALA A 58 1.15 -6.59 -14.52
C ALA A 58 0.70 -5.20 -14.99
N TRP A 59 -0.30 -5.22 -15.86
CA TRP A 59 -1.12 -4.08 -16.26
C TRP A 59 -2.56 -4.41 -15.93
N ASN A 60 -3.20 -3.57 -15.13
CA ASN A 60 -4.60 -3.64 -14.77
C ASN A 60 -5.26 -2.30 -15.09
N LYS A 61 -6.15 -2.33 -16.09
CA LYS A 61 -6.87 -1.16 -16.58
C LYS A 61 -8.37 -1.35 -16.41
N ARG A 62 -9.06 -0.23 -16.19
CA ARG A 62 -10.51 -0.14 -16.16
C ARG A 62 -11.01 0.90 -17.16
N GLN A 63 -12.22 0.70 -17.66
CA GLN A 63 -12.91 1.62 -18.53
C GLN A 63 -14.39 1.61 -18.17
N PHE A 64 -14.97 2.79 -17.98
CA PHE A 64 -16.40 2.99 -17.76
C PHE A 64 -16.84 4.14 -18.66
N GLN A 65 -18.03 4.05 -19.27
CA GLN A 65 -18.53 5.10 -20.16
C GLN A 65 -18.66 6.45 -19.43
N ASP A 66 -19.13 6.40 -18.18
CA ASP A 66 -19.41 7.59 -17.37
C ASP A 66 -18.19 8.11 -16.60
N LEU A 67 -17.04 7.43 -16.66
CA LEU A 67 -15.81 7.85 -15.96
C LEU A 67 -14.69 8.14 -16.93
N ASN A 68 -13.85 9.12 -16.59
CA ASN A 68 -12.64 9.47 -17.35
C ASN A 68 -12.93 9.68 -18.86
N PHE A 69 -14.09 10.27 -19.18
CA PHE A 69 -14.55 10.49 -20.56
C PHE A 69 -14.60 9.22 -21.41
N GLY A 70 -14.92 8.07 -20.81
CA GLY A 70 -14.96 6.78 -21.49
C GLY A 70 -13.58 6.20 -21.83
N LYS A 71 -12.48 6.84 -21.44
CA LYS A 71 -11.11 6.38 -21.72
C LYS A 71 -10.65 5.36 -20.68
N GLU A 72 -9.81 4.42 -21.11
CA GLU A 72 -9.13 3.50 -20.19
C GLU A 72 -8.24 4.26 -19.18
N TYR A 73 -8.23 3.79 -17.94
CA TYR A 73 -7.33 4.29 -16.89
C TYR A 73 -6.79 3.13 -16.04
N PRO A 74 -5.63 3.29 -15.37
CA PRO A 74 -5.13 2.28 -14.46
C PRO A 74 -6.09 2.01 -13.31
N PHE A 75 -6.25 0.76 -12.90
CA PHE A 75 -6.96 0.46 -11.66
C PHE A 75 -6.19 1.03 -10.45
N VAL A 76 -6.89 1.40 -9.37
CA VAL A 76 -6.27 1.93 -8.14
C VAL A 76 -5.20 0.97 -7.62
N TYR A 77 -5.45 -0.34 -7.66
CA TYR A 77 -4.47 -1.37 -7.26
C TYR A 77 -3.62 -1.91 -8.43
N ASP A 78 -3.50 -1.17 -9.53
CA ASP A 78 -2.56 -1.51 -10.60
C ASP A 78 -1.13 -1.33 -10.10
N ARG A 79 -0.48 -2.42 -9.70
CA ARG A 79 0.95 -2.44 -9.35
C ARG A 79 1.72 -2.99 -10.54
N ARG A 80 2.46 -2.12 -11.22
CA ARG A 80 3.27 -2.51 -12.38
C ARG A 80 4.29 -3.57 -12.01
N HIS A 81 5.02 -3.35 -10.92
CA HIS A 81 5.95 -4.32 -10.36
C HIS A 81 5.52 -4.63 -8.94
N ASP A 82 5.37 -5.91 -8.62
CA ASP A 82 5.16 -6.42 -7.27
C ASP A 82 6.15 -7.55 -7.02
N PHE A 83 6.94 -7.43 -5.96
CA PHE A 83 8.02 -8.35 -5.65
C PHE A 83 8.01 -8.66 -4.16
N SER A 84 8.13 -9.95 -3.84
CA SER A 84 8.15 -10.43 -2.48
C SER A 84 9.16 -11.57 -2.34
N ILE A 85 10.05 -11.48 -1.36
CA ILE A 85 10.97 -12.55 -0.96
C ILE A 85 10.70 -12.89 0.50
N SER A 86 10.69 -14.19 0.80
CA SER A 86 10.89 -14.68 2.15
C SER A 86 12.05 -15.66 2.16
N ALA A 87 12.98 -15.49 3.09
CA ALA A 87 14.11 -16.39 3.26
C ALA A 87 14.33 -16.69 4.74
N LYS A 88 14.72 -17.92 5.04
CA LYS A 88 15.18 -18.35 6.36
C LYS A 88 16.49 -19.11 6.22
N TYR A 89 17.47 -18.72 7.02
CA TYR A 89 18.74 -19.39 7.13
C TYR A 89 18.92 -20.00 8.52
N SER A 90 19.05 -21.32 8.60
CA SER A 90 19.32 -22.06 9.83
C SER A 90 20.82 -22.29 10.00
N PHE A 91 21.43 -21.57 10.95
CA PHE A 91 22.84 -21.75 11.33
C PHE A 91 23.06 -23.10 12.02
N SER A 92 22.07 -23.54 12.79
CA SER A 92 22.05 -24.83 13.50
C SER A 92 20.61 -25.28 13.77
N SER A 93 20.43 -26.38 14.49
CA SER A 93 19.12 -26.78 15.02
C SER A 93 18.56 -25.82 16.08
N LYS A 94 19.39 -24.92 16.62
CA LYS A 94 19.03 -23.97 17.66
C LYS A 94 18.83 -22.54 17.16
N PHE A 95 19.52 -22.14 16.11
CA PHE A 95 19.57 -20.74 15.68
C PHE A 95 19.20 -20.61 14.20
N SER A 96 18.30 -19.67 13.92
CA SER A 96 17.98 -19.27 12.55
C SER A 96 17.68 -17.78 12.46
N ILE A 97 18.02 -17.19 11.32
CA ILE A 97 17.57 -15.85 10.93
C ILE A 97 16.57 -15.98 9.78
N SER A 98 15.59 -15.08 9.72
CA SER A 98 14.64 -14.98 8.62
C SER A 98 14.51 -13.53 8.17
N GLY A 99 14.20 -13.34 6.90
CA GLY A 99 13.90 -12.05 6.32
C GLY A 99 12.69 -12.13 5.42
N VAL A 100 11.87 -11.08 5.42
CA VAL A 100 10.84 -10.85 4.42
C VAL A 100 11.07 -9.49 3.80
N TRP A 101 11.21 -9.47 2.48
CA TRP A 101 11.44 -8.27 1.72
C TRP A 101 10.30 -8.10 0.73
N VAL A 102 9.62 -6.97 0.78
CA VAL A 102 8.52 -6.66 -0.13
C VAL A 102 8.78 -5.33 -0.81
N TYR A 103 8.48 -5.27 -2.10
CA TYR A 103 8.56 -4.07 -2.92
C TYR A 103 7.38 -4.07 -3.88
N HIS A 104 6.75 -2.91 -4.06
CA HIS A 104 5.87 -2.71 -5.20
C HIS A 104 5.86 -1.25 -5.64
N THR A 105 5.59 -1.04 -6.92
CA THR A 105 5.23 0.29 -7.41
C THR A 105 4.00 0.80 -6.67
N GLY A 106 3.92 2.10 -6.42
CA GLY A 106 2.81 2.68 -5.68
C GLY A 106 1.48 2.55 -6.42
N ASP A 107 0.41 2.53 -5.63
CA ASP A 107 -0.96 2.47 -6.12
C ASP A 107 -1.29 3.69 -6.99
N ALA A 108 -2.24 3.53 -7.91
CA ALA A 108 -2.68 4.58 -8.81
C ALA A 108 -3.73 5.46 -8.14
N LEU A 109 -3.65 6.78 -8.32
CA LEU A 109 -4.67 7.71 -7.85
C LEU A 109 -4.81 8.94 -8.74
N THR A 110 -5.91 9.65 -8.56
CA THR A 110 -6.18 10.92 -9.23
C THR A 110 -5.84 12.05 -8.26
N LEU A 111 -4.84 12.87 -8.60
CA LEU A 111 -4.53 14.08 -7.85
C LEU A 111 -5.11 15.32 -8.56
N PRO A 112 -5.50 16.35 -7.80
CA PRO A 112 -5.88 17.62 -8.40
C PRO A 112 -4.65 18.22 -9.09
N ILE A 113 -4.84 18.70 -10.33
CA ILE A 113 -3.80 19.36 -11.12
C ILE A 113 -3.87 20.88 -11.03
N ALA A 114 -5.05 21.40 -10.67
CA ALA A 114 -5.27 22.81 -10.44
C ALA A 114 -6.43 23.00 -9.45
N SER A 115 -6.62 24.24 -9.02
CA SER A 115 -7.71 24.64 -8.14
C SER A 115 -8.11 26.07 -8.41
N TYR A 116 -9.36 26.41 -8.08
CA TYR A 116 -9.92 27.74 -8.29
C TYR A 116 -11.05 28.01 -7.29
N TYR A 117 -11.41 29.28 -7.13
CA TYR A 117 -12.63 29.68 -6.45
C TYR A 117 -13.76 29.78 -7.48
N ASP A 118 -14.86 29.08 -7.24
CA ASP A 118 -16.06 29.24 -8.08
C ASP A 118 -16.77 30.57 -7.80
N LYS A 119 -17.86 30.83 -8.54
CA LYS A 119 -18.63 32.08 -8.45
C LYS A 119 -19.26 32.29 -7.07
N GLU A 120 -19.39 31.23 -6.28
CA GLU A 120 -19.95 31.25 -4.92
C GLU A 120 -18.84 31.43 -3.86
N GLY A 121 -17.59 31.62 -4.31
CA GLY A 121 -16.42 31.74 -3.42
C GLY A 121 -15.99 30.41 -2.81
N LYS A 122 -16.49 29.28 -3.32
CA LYS A 122 -16.10 27.95 -2.84
C LYS A 122 -14.86 27.46 -3.57
N TYR A 123 -13.93 26.90 -2.81
CA TYR A 123 -12.72 26.31 -3.36
C TYR A 123 -13.03 24.99 -4.07
N ARG A 124 -12.59 24.86 -5.31
CA ARG A 124 -12.80 23.68 -6.16
C ARG A 124 -11.48 23.17 -6.71
N PHE A 125 -11.39 21.85 -6.85
CA PHE A 125 -10.28 21.18 -7.49
C PHE A 125 -10.61 20.82 -8.93
N ILE A 126 -9.63 21.00 -9.80
CA ILE A 126 -9.63 20.47 -11.16
C ILE A 126 -8.75 19.23 -11.15
N TYR A 127 -9.33 18.10 -11.53
CA TYR A 127 -8.64 16.82 -11.60
C TYR A 127 -8.23 16.52 -13.04
N GLY A 128 -7.06 15.90 -13.19
CA GLY A 128 -6.60 15.39 -14.48
C GLY A 128 -7.23 14.03 -14.82
N GLU A 129 -6.55 13.27 -15.67
CA GLU A 129 -6.95 11.91 -16.02
C GLU A 129 -7.02 11.01 -14.78
N LYS A 130 -8.06 10.17 -14.72
CA LYS A 130 -8.30 9.28 -13.59
C LYS A 130 -7.09 8.34 -13.39
N ASN A 131 -6.63 8.21 -12.16
CA ASN A 131 -5.54 7.32 -11.75
C ASN A 131 -4.23 7.50 -12.53
N SER A 132 -3.99 8.71 -13.03
CA SER A 132 -2.78 9.06 -13.79
C SER A 132 -1.53 9.22 -12.91
N TYR A 133 -1.69 9.47 -11.60
CA TYR A 133 -0.58 9.63 -10.67
C TYR A 133 -0.27 8.31 -9.95
N ARG A 134 1.02 8.10 -9.64
CA ARG A 134 1.51 6.94 -8.87
C ARG A 134 2.03 7.37 -7.52
N MET A 135 1.55 6.73 -6.46
CA MET A 135 2.14 6.91 -5.13
C MET A 135 3.63 6.58 -5.16
N PRO A 136 4.43 7.14 -4.23
CA PRO A 136 5.79 6.67 -4.00
C PRO A 136 5.81 5.15 -3.83
N PRO A 137 6.80 4.44 -4.38
CA PRO A 137 6.87 2.99 -4.29
C PRO A 137 6.90 2.54 -2.83
N TYR A 138 6.30 1.38 -2.55
CA TYR A 138 6.36 0.74 -1.24
C TYR A 138 7.56 -0.19 -1.18
N HIS A 139 8.24 -0.20 -0.04
CA HIS A 139 9.35 -1.10 0.18
C HIS A 139 9.57 -1.34 1.68
N ARG A 140 9.73 -2.60 2.07
CA ARG A 140 9.89 -3.00 3.48
C ARG A 140 10.78 -4.23 3.61
N LEU A 141 11.69 -4.19 4.59
CA LEU A 141 12.42 -5.35 5.06
C LEU A 141 12.02 -5.64 6.51
N ASP A 142 11.61 -6.87 6.77
CA ASP A 142 11.38 -7.41 8.10
C ASP A 142 12.46 -8.45 8.39
N ILE A 143 13.06 -8.44 9.58
CA ILE A 143 14.05 -9.44 10.00
C ILE A 143 13.57 -10.12 11.28
N GLY A 144 13.75 -11.43 11.35
CA GLY A 144 13.50 -12.24 12.54
C GLY A 144 14.73 -13.05 12.93
N PHE A 145 15.03 -13.10 14.22
CA PHE A 145 15.98 -14.03 14.81
C PHE A 145 15.21 -15.02 15.68
N ASN A 146 15.57 -16.29 15.57
CA ASN A 146 14.96 -17.36 16.32
C ASN A 146 16.00 -18.19 17.05
N TRP A 147 15.79 -18.38 18.34
CA TRP A 147 16.54 -19.28 19.19
C TRP A 147 15.62 -20.35 19.77
N SER A 148 15.85 -21.61 19.43
CA SER A 148 15.13 -22.76 19.96
C SER A 148 16.05 -23.71 20.73
N TRP A 149 15.55 -24.28 21.82
CA TRP A 149 16.28 -25.28 22.60
C TRP A 149 15.33 -26.31 23.20
N VAL A 150 15.85 -27.50 23.48
CA VAL A 150 15.14 -28.55 24.21
C VAL A 150 15.72 -28.60 25.61
N SER A 151 14.87 -28.43 26.63
CA SER A 151 15.31 -28.51 28.01
C SER A 151 15.54 -29.97 28.39
N LYS A 152 16.78 -30.33 28.72
CA LYS A 152 17.16 -31.72 29.09
C LYS A 152 16.42 -32.24 30.31
N LYS A 153 16.00 -31.37 31.24
CA LYS A 153 15.33 -31.78 32.49
C LYS A 153 13.87 -32.19 32.30
N ILE A 154 13.20 -31.67 31.28
CA ILE A 154 11.75 -31.80 31.09
C ILE A 154 11.38 -32.26 29.68
N ALA A 155 12.37 -32.53 28.83
CA ALA A 155 12.24 -32.94 27.42
C ALA A 155 11.33 -32.05 26.55
N LYS A 156 11.07 -30.79 26.97
CA LYS A 156 10.20 -29.84 26.25
C LYS A 156 11.00 -28.83 25.43
N LYS A 157 10.49 -28.50 24.24
CA LYS A 157 11.06 -27.45 23.40
C LYS A 157 10.59 -26.06 23.84
N SER A 158 11.51 -25.13 23.85
CA SER A 158 11.27 -23.71 24.04
C SER A 158 11.86 -22.93 22.87
N GLN A 159 11.27 -21.77 22.60
CA GLN A 159 11.64 -20.90 21.49
C GLN A 159 11.51 -19.43 21.90
N LEU A 160 12.54 -18.64 21.61
CA LEU A 160 12.56 -17.19 21.71
C LEU A 160 12.68 -16.62 20.29
N GLN A 161 11.77 -15.73 19.93
CA GLN A 161 11.75 -15.03 18.65
C GLN A 161 11.90 -13.53 18.88
N LEU A 162 12.83 -12.92 18.18
CA LEU A 162 13.04 -11.47 18.15
C LEU A 162 12.76 -11.01 16.71
N ASN A 163 11.81 -10.12 16.49
CA ASN A 163 11.50 -9.63 15.17
C ASN A 163 11.60 -8.10 15.11
N ILE A 164 12.00 -7.59 13.97
CA ILE A 164 12.00 -6.16 13.66
C ILE A 164 11.23 -6.00 12.36
N TYR A 165 10.03 -5.44 12.46
CA TYR A 165 9.23 -5.04 11.30
C TYR A 165 9.72 -3.69 10.78
N ASN A 166 9.77 -3.54 9.45
CA ASN A 166 10.22 -2.33 8.77
C ASN A 166 11.58 -1.83 9.28
N LEU A 167 12.62 -2.67 9.14
CA LEU A 167 13.97 -2.44 9.62
C LEU A 167 14.55 -1.08 9.21
N TYR A 168 14.26 -0.62 7.99
CA TYR A 168 14.73 0.67 7.48
C TYR A 168 14.00 1.88 8.08
N ASN A 169 12.98 1.65 8.91
CA ASN A 169 12.04 2.66 9.40
C ASN A 169 11.46 3.53 8.27
N ARG A 170 11.22 2.92 7.10
CA ARG A 170 10.76 3.65 5.92
C ARG A 170 9.30 4.06 6.13
N ARG A 171 9.01 5.35 5.98
CA ARG A 171 7.64 5.87 5.97
C ARG A 171 6.98 5.55 4.64
N ASN A 172 6.41 4.36 4.54
CA ASN A 172 5.66 3.91 3.37
C ASN A 172 4.32 4.66 3.26
N ALA A 173 4.04 5.22 2.09
CA ALA A 173 2.80 5.95 1.82
C ALA A 173 1.59 5.03 1.94
N PHE A 174 0.65 5.36 2.84
CA PHE A 174 -0.65 4.70 2.93
C PHE A 174 -1.75 5.54 2.27
N LEU A 175 -1.66 6.86 2.42
CA LEU A 175 -2.61 7.81 1.84
C LEU A 175 -1.85 9.05 1.39
N LEU A 176 -2.19 9.54 0.20
CA LEU A 176 -1.89 10.90 -0.23
C LEU A 176 -3.17 11.72 -0.13
N SER A 177 -3.13 12.81 0.62
CA SER A 177 -4.27 13.70 0.77
C SER A 177 -3.86 15.16 0.56
N PRO A 178 -4.65 15.97 -0.15
CA PRO A 178 -4.43 17.41 -0.19
C PRO A 178 -4.60 17.99 1.22
N PHE A 179 -3.66 18.84 1.61
CA PHE A 179 -3.66 19.56 2.88
C PHE A 179 -3.63 21.05 2.59
N GLU A 180 -4.60 21.77 3.13
CA GLU A 180 -4.70 23.23 3.01
C GLU A 180 -3.69 23.89 3.94
N LYS A 181 -2.85 24.75 3.37
CA LYS A 181 -1.92 25.61 4.09
C LYS A 181 -2.33 27.05 3.85
N THR A 182 -2.78 27.71 4.91
CA THR A 182 -2.98 29.17 4.91
C THR A 182 -1.63 29.87 4.95
N ILE A 183 -1.43 30.80 4.02
CA ILE A 183 -0.31 31.73 3.99
C ILE A 183 -0.74 33.00 4.70
N PHE A 184 0.09 33.46 5.63
CA PHE A 184 -0.12 34.67 6.41
C PHE A 184 0.91 35.73 6.03
N ASP A 185 0.54 37.00 6.15
CA ASP A 185 1.49 38.13 6.03
C ASP A 185 2.31 38.30 7.30
N ASP A 186 3.24 39.26 7.27
CA ASP A 186 4.09 39.61 8.41
C ASP A 186 3.30 40.10 9.63
N LYS A 187 2.01 40.42 9.47
CA LYS A 187 1.08 40.84 10.52
C LYS A 187 0.18 39.70 11.00
N GLY A 188 0.34 38.49 10.47
CA GLY A 188 -0.46 37.32 10.82
C GLY A 188 -1.85 37.27 10.19
N LEU A 189 -2.13 38.07 9.16
CA LEU A 189 -3.39 38.05 8.41
C LEU A 189 -3.31 37.05 7.25
N PRO A 190 -4.36 36.23 7.02
CA PRO A 190 -4.34 35.25 5.94
C PRO A 190 -4.41 35.94 4.57
N ILE A 191 -3.40 35.72 3.73
CA ILE A 191 -3.29 36.30 2.38
C ILE A 191 -3.75 35.32 1.31
N ASN A 192 -3.44 34.03 1.48
CA ASN A 192 -3.72 33.02 0.47
C ASN A 192 -3.87 31.62 1.09
N LYS A 193 -4.42 30.67 0.35
CA LYS A 193 -4.52 29.26 0.70
C LYS A 193 -3.86 28.42 -0.39
N GLU A 194 -2.81 27.70 -0.03
CA GLU A 194 -2.16 26.72 -0.91
C GLU A 194 -2.57 25.31 -0.51
N TYR A 195 -2.65 24.39 -1.48
CA TYR A 195 -2.81 22.97 -1.17
C TYR A 195 -1.51 22.24 -1.44
N LYS A 196 -1.04 21.50 -0.45
CA LYS A 196 0.11 20.60 -0.58
C LYS A 196 -0.35 19.17 -0.44
N ILE A 197 0.17 18.28 -1.28
CA ILE A 197 -0.08 16.85 -1.12
C ILE A 197 0.76 16.35 0.04
N VAL A 198 0.10 15.82 1.06
CA VAL A 198 0.75 15.26 2.24
C VAL A 198 0.62 13.75 2.21
N GLN A 199 1.74 13.07 2.46
CA GLN A 199 1.79 11.63 2.63
C GLN A 199 1.55 11.25 4.09
N LYS A 200 0.57 10.39 4.33
CA LYS A 200 0.35 9.73 5.64
C LYS A 200 0.91 8.31 5.60
N SER A 201 1.60 7.92 6.67
CA SER A 201 2.27 6.62 6.85
C SER A 201 2.00 6.11 8.26
N PHE A 202 1.69 4.83 8.45
CA PHE A 202 1.22 4.30 9.75
C PHE A 202 2.22 3.42 10.50
N LEU A 203 3.12 2.72 9.80
CA LEU A 203 3.93 1.67 10.42
C LEU A 203 5.42 2.03 10.36
N PRO A 204 5.99 2.58 11.46
CA PRO A 204 7.42 2.77 11.61
C PRO A 204 8.12 1.42 11.86
N ILE A 205 9.38 1.47 12.27
CA ILE A 205 10.08 0.31 12.82
C ILE A 205 9.35 -0.20 14.07
N LEU A 206 9.06 -1.50 14.13
CA LEU A 206 8.38 -2.12 15.26
C LEU A 206 9.15 -3.36 15.72
N PRO A 207 9.86 -3.29 16.87
CA PRO A 207 10.47 -4.47 17.47
C PRO A 207 9.42 -5.33 18.18
N SER A 208 9.59 -6.64 18.17
CA SER A 208 8.76 -7.57 18.94
C SER A 208 9.57 -8.73 19.49
N VAL A 209 9.10 -9.27 20.61
CA VAL A 209 9.67 -10.43 21.30
C VAL A 209 8.54 -11.42 21.57
N SER A 210 8.76 -12.69 21.27
CA SER A 210 7.81 -13.76 21.56
C SER A 210 8.54 -14.95 22.17
N PHE A 211 7.94 -15.53 23.20
CA PHE A 211 8.40 -16.76 23.83
C PHE A 211 7.33 -17.83 23.71
N THR A 212 7.72 -19.02 23.30
CA THR A 212 6.83 -20.19 23.17
C THR A 212 7.48 -21.39 23.82
N ARG A 213 6.69 -22.23 24.48
CA ARG A 213 7.13 -23.46 25.10
C ARG A 213 6.08 -24.54 24.88
N GLU A 214 6.52 -25.74 24.52
CA GLU A 214 5.64 -26.91 24.41
C GLU A 214 5.01 -27.23 25.77
N ILE A 215 3.70 -27.49 25.75
CA ILE A 215 2.87 -27.82 26.92
C ILE A 215 3.10 -29.27 27.33
#